data_AF-A0A5C4RM38-F1
#
_entry.id   AF-A0A5C4RM38-F1
#
_cell.length_a   1.000
_cell.length_b   1.000
_cell.length_c   1.000
_cell.angle_alpha   90.00
_cell.angle_beta   90.00
_cell.angle_gamma   90.00
#
_symmetry.space_group_name_H-M   'P 1'
#
loop_
_entity.id
_entity.type
_entity.pdbx_description
1 polymer ?
#
loop_
_entity_poly.entity_id
_entity_poly.type
_entity_poly.pdbx_seq_one_letter_code
_entity_poly.pdbx_strand_id
1 'polypeptide(L)'
;MNGAVMKCFIMVFLLLFSCISSADENLKSQILQYMEFGKIPNLVIVMVDKNKKSNIILLTNENKNGTQNLDEETIFELASVSKSFTGLIAAKMIEEGKIFPQTKVSSILPSIKTTYDGKSVEVTFLQLLNHTSGVPFKTIDMLYSQPQKGLAQVIDDIKLIDLQTMPGQQHAYATLNYDIAARMMEKVSGQSYQQLLRTYICCRYR
;
A
#
# COMPACT_ATOMS: atom_id res chain seq x y z
N MET A 1 35.90 -53.61 -15.86
CA MET A 1 36.39 -52.26 -15.49
C MET A 1 35.60 -51.21 -16.28
N ASN A 2 34.89 -50.24 -15.72
CA ASN A 2 34.53 -49.97 -14.33
C ASN A 2 33.26 -49.10 -14.33
N GLY A 3 32.10 -49.68 -13.97
CA GLY A 3 30.84 -48.98 -13.66
C GLY A 3 30.91 -48.07 -12.42
N ALA A 4 32.11 -47.70 -11.99
CA ALA A 4 32.36 -46.76 -10.90
C ALA A 4 32.26 -45.30 -11.36
N VAL A 5 32.58 -45.00 -12.64
CA VAL A 5 32.58 -43.62 -13.16
C VAL A 5 31.16 -43.07 -13.35
N MET A 6 30.20 -43.92 -13.73
CA MET A 6 28.78 -43.55 -13.86
C MET A 6 28.11 -43.34 -12.49
N LYS A 7 28.53 -44.06 -11.45
CA LYS A 7 28.01 -43.92 -10.07
C LYS A 7 28.49 -42.63 -9.39
N CYS A 8 29.71 -42.16 -9.69
CA CYS A 8 30.20 -40.89 -9.18
C CYS A 8 29.46 -39.67 -9.75
N PHE A 9 29.06 -39.70 -11.02
CA PHE A 9 28.32 -38.59 -11.64
C PHE A 9 26.89 -38.46 -11.11
N ILE A 10 26.21 -39.57 -10.83
CA ILE A 10 24.85 -39.58 -10.26
C ILE A 10 24.87 -39.12 -8.79
N MET A 11 25.91 -39.47 -8.03
CA MET A 11 26.06 -39.11 -6.62
C MET A 11 26.42 -37.61 -6.40
N VAL A 12 27.16 -36.99 -7.34
CA VAL A 12 27.45 -35.55 -7.32
C VAL A 12 26.23 -34.71 -7.75
N PHE A 13 25.38 -35.23 -8.64
CA PHE A 13 24.13 -34.56 -9.04
C PHE A 13 23.06 -34.55 -7.93
N LEU A 14 23.03 -35.59 -7.07
CA LEU A 14 22.14 -35.67 -5.90
C LEU A 14 22.57 -34.73 -4.77
N LEU A 15 23.88 -34.52 -4.55
CA LEU A 15 24.38 -33.63 -3.50
C LEU A 15 24.13 -32.14 -3.78
N LEU A 16 24.07 -31.74 -5.07
CA LEU A 16 23.73 -30.37 -5.46
C LEU A 16 22.22 -30.07 -5.33
N PHE A 17 21.34 -31.08 -5.40
CA PHE A 17 19.90 -30.92 -5.16
C PHE A 17 19.57 -30.76 -3.67
N SER A 18 20.27 -31.46 -2.78
CA SER A 18 20.02 -31.41 -1.33
C SER A 18 20.40 -30.09 -0.66
N CYS A 19 21.28 -29.30 -1.27
CA CYS A 19 21.70 -28.01 -0.69
C CYS A 19 20.75 -26.86 -1.04
N ILE A 20 19.99 -26.98 -2.13
CA ILE A 20 18.96 -26.02 -2.50
C ILE A 20 17.69 -26.29 -1.68
N SER A 21 17.35 -27.56 -1.40
CA SER A 21 16.18 -27.90 -0.59
C SER A 21 16.31 -27.55 0.89
N SER A 22 17.52 -27.56 1.46
CA SER A 22 17.75 -27.30 2.89
C SER A 22 17.70 -25.82 3.27
N ALA A 23 18.06 -24.93 2.36
CA ALA A 23 17.98 -23.48 2.56
C ALA A 23 16.51 -23.00 2.61
N ASP A 24 15.67 -23.52 1.72
CA ASP A 24 14.24 -23.20 1.67
C ASP A 24 13.47 -23.74 2.90
N GLU A 25 13.82 -24.93 3.40
CA GLU A 25 13.21 -25.50 4.62
C GLU A 25 13.62 -24.74 5.89
N ASN A 26 14.87 -24.29 5.99
CA ASN A 26 15.32 -23.48 7.13
C ASN A 26 14.61 -22.12 7.16
N LEU A 27 14.49 -21.45 6.00
CA LEU A 27 13.75 -20.20 5.88
C LEU A 27 12.27 -20.37 6.24
N LYS A 28 11.62 -21.43 5.73
CA LYS A 28 10.22 -21.73 6.05
C LYS A 28 10.02 -21.97 7.54
N SER A 29 10.92 -22.72 8.18
CA SER A 29 10.89 -22.96 9.63
C SER A 29 11.01 -21.67 10.44
N GLN A 30 11.92 -20.77 10.05
CA GLN A 30 12.05 -19.45 10.70
C GLN A 30 10.79 -18.60 10.54
N ILE A 31 10.19 -18.58 9.35
CA ILE A 31 8.95 -17.84 9.09
C ILE A 31 7.81 -18.38 9.96
N LEU A 32 7.66 -19.70 10.07
CA LEU A 32 6.64 -20.31 10.92
C LEU A 32 6.81 -19.95 12.40
N GLN A 33 8.06 -19.89 12.90
CA GLN A 33 8.33 -19.42 14.26
C GLN A 33 7.91 -17.94 14.46
N TYR A 34 8.17 -17.07 13.49
CA TYR A 34 7.71 -15.68 13.55
C TYR A 34 6.18 -15.56 13.46
N MET A 35 5.53 -16.40 12.65
CA MET A 35 4.07 -16.47 12.59
C MET A 35 3.47 -16.91 13.91
N GLU A 36 4.09 -17.90 14.58
CA GLU A 36 3.68 -18.35 15.91
C GLU A 36 3.85 -17.24 16.95
N PHE A 37 5.05 -16.64 17.02
CA PHE A 37 5.34 -15.53 17.94
C PHE A 37 4.41 -14.34 17.74
N GLY A 38 4.23 -13.91 16.48
CA GLY A 38 3.36 -12.80 16.10
C GLY A 38 1.87 -13.14 16.10
N LYS A 39 1.51 -14.39 16.39
CA LYS A 39 0.13 -14.91 16.34
C LYS A 39 -0.55 -14.67 14.98
N ILE A 40 0.23 -14.65 13.90
CA ILE A 40 -0.21 -14.44 12.53
C ILE A 40 -0.88 -15.73 12.03
N PRO A 41 -2.18 -15.71 11.67
CA PRO A 41 -2.88 -16.91 11.24
C PRO A 41 -2.46 -17.38 9.84
N ASN A 42 -2.31 -16.44 8.91
CA ASN A 42 -1.99 -16.69 7.51
C ASN A 42 -0.96 -15.68 7.03
N LEU A 43 -0.01 -16.13 6.20
CA LEU A 43 1.00 -15.30 5.57
C LEU A 43 1.16 -15.70 4.11
N VAL A 44 1.13 -14.71 3.22
CA VAL A 44 1.43 -14.87 1.80
C VAL A 44 2.70 -14.10 1.48
N ILE A 45 3.67 -14.78 0.87
CA ILE A 45 4.92 -14.18 0.42
C ILE A 45 4.99 -14.30 -1.10
N VAL A 46 5.07 -13.15 -1.77
CA VAL A 46 5.27 -13.08 -3.22
C VAL A 46 6.67 -12.57 -3.49
N MET A 47 7.52 -13.39 -4.11
CA MET A 47 8.85 -13.01 -4.55
C MET A 47 8.85 -12.91 -6.08
N VAL A 48 9.33 -11.79 -6.62
CA VAL A 48 9.44 -11.58 -8.07
C VAL A 48 10.90 -11.35 -8.41
N ASP A 49 11.46 -12.17 -9.30
CA ASP A 49 12.85 -12.04 -9.72
C ASP A 49 13.05 -10.96 -10.80
N LYS A 50 14.32 -10.69 -11.15
CA LYS A 50 14.67 -9.72 -12.20
C LYS A 50 14.10 -10.05 -13.59
N ASN A 51 13.76 -11.31 -13.84
CA ASN A 51 13.16 -11.79 -15.09
C ASN A 51 11.62 -11.78 -15.00
N LYS A 52 11.05 -11.19 -13.95
CA LYS A 52 9.61 -11.14 -13.65
C LYS A 52 8.98 -12.50 -13.35
N LYS A 53 9.78 -13.52 -13.03
CA LYS A 53 9.26 -14.80 -12.55
C LYS A 53 8.82 -14.63 -11.10
N SER A 54 7.57 -14.97 -10.80
CA SER A 54 7.05 -14.98 -9.45
C SER A 54 7.17 -16.36 -8.80
N ASN A 55 7.36 -16.36 -7.48
CA ASN A 55 7.15 -17.50 -6.62
C ASN A 55 6.23 -17.07 -5.47
N ILE A 56 5.16 -17.83 -5.24
CA ILE A 56 4.16 -17.54 -4.21
C ILE A 56 4.27 -18.61 -3.13
N ILE A 57 4.44 -18.18 -1.89
CA ILE A 57 4.46 -19.07 -0.73
C ILE A 57 3.26 -18.74 0.14
N LEU A 58 2.42 -19.74 0.37
CA LEU A 58 1.23 -19.68 1.22
C LEU A 58 1.53 -20.44 2.52
N LEU A 59 1.39 -19.78 3.66
CA LEU A 59 1.65 -20.36 4.97
C LEU A 59 0.46 -20.12 5.89
N THR A 60 0.05 -21.18 6.58
CA THR A 60 -1.00 -21.16 7.61
C THR A 60 -0.41 -21.64 8.92
N ASN A 61 -0.76 -20.97 10.02
CA ASN A 61 -0.38 -21.37 11.36
C ASN A 61 -1.35 -22.46 11.87
N GLU A 62 -0.93 -23.72 11.79
CA GLU A 62 -1.74 -24.90 12.14
C GLU A 62 -2.16 -24.97 13.62
N ASN A 63 -1.48 -24.22 14.51
CA ASN A 63 -1.82 -24.15 15.95
C ASN A 63 -3.04 -23.27 16.24
N LYS A 64 -3.66 -22.66 15.22
CA LYS A 64 -4.91 -21.90 15.38
C LYS A 64 -6.09 -22.68 14.79
N ASN A 65 -7.10 -22.92 15.62
CA ASN A 65 -8.39 -23.44 15.20
C ASN A 65 -9.00 -22.54 14.12
N GLY A 66 -9.04 -23.04 12.89
CA GLY A 66 -9.56 -22.31 11.74
C GLY A 66 -8.66 -22.51 10.53
N THR A 67 -8.77 -23.68 9.91
CA THR A 67 -8.34 -23.87 8.52
C THR A 67 -9.17 -22.96 7.63
N GLN A 68 -8.75 -21.70 7.48
CA GLN A 68 -9.11 -20.95 6.29
C GLN A 68 -8.28 -21.55 5.16
N ASN A 69 -8.97 -22.03 4.13
CA ASN A 69 -8.33 -22.44 2.88
C ASN A 69 -7.66 -21.20 2.30
N LEU A 70 -6.36 -21.03 2.58
CA LEU A 70 -5.55 -19.99 1.99
C LEU A 70 -5.19 -20.42 0.57
N ASP A 71 -5.51 -19.58 -0.39
CA ASP A 71 -5.19 -19.77 -1.81
C ASP A 71 -4.67 -18.47 -2.42
N GLU A 72 -4.29 -18.53 -3.69
CA GLU A 72 -3.77 -17.38 -4.45
C GLU A 72 -4.84 -16.30 -4.71
N GLU A 73 -6.12 -16.61 -4.51
CA GLU A 73 -7.25 -15.68 -4.70
C GLU A 73 -7.70 -15.02 -3.39
N THR A 74 -7.11 -15.43 -2.25
CA THR A 74 -7.46 -14.92 -0.93
C THR A 74 -7.17 -13.41 -0.84
N ILE A 75 -8.19 -12.64 -0.47
CA ILE A 75 -8.13 -11.17 -0.42
C ILE A 75 -7.69 -10.70 0.97
N PHE A 76 -6.68 -9.82 0.99
CA PHE A 76 -6.18 -9.15 2.20
C PHE A 76 -6.39 -7.64 2.12
N GLU A 77 -6.63 -7.01 3.27
CA GLU A 77 -6.59 -5.56 3.37
C GLU A 77 -5.14 -5.06 3.32
N LEU A 78 -4.80 -4.33 2.26
CA LEU A 78 -3.44 -3.81 2.05
C LEU A 78 -3.07 -2.63 2.95
N ALA A 79 -4.04 -2.08 3.68
CA ALA A 79 -3.88 -0.91 4.54
C ALA A 79 -3.10 0.22 3.82
N SER A 80 -2.03 0.73 4.44
CA SER A 80 -1.28 1.88 3.92
C SER A 80 -0.45 1.58 2.67
N VAL A 81 -0.28 0.32 2.25
CA VAL A 81 0.29 0.00 0.93
C VAL A 81 -0.59 0.58 -0.19
N SER A 82 -1.89 0.79 0.07
CA SER A 82 -2.81 1.46 -0.85
C SER A 82 -2.32 2.84 -1.34
N LYS A 83 -1.53 3.55 -0.51
CA LYS A 83 -1.00 4.88 -0.83
C LYS A 83 -0.07 4.89 -2.03
N SER A 84 0.69 3.81 -2.26
CA SER A 84 1.54 3.70 -3.44
C SER A 84 0.74 3.71 -4.74
N PHE A 85 -0.44 3.10 -4.76
CA PHE A 85 -1.35 3.16 -5.91
C PHE A 85 -1.94 4.56 -6.09
N THR A 86 -2.36 5.22 -5.01
CA THR A 86 -2.82 6.62 -5.05
C THR A 86 -1.74 7.55 -5.59
N GLY A 87 -0.49 7.39 -5.13
CA GLY A 87 0.66 8.16 -5.59
C GLY A 87 0.95 7.94 -7.08
N LEU A 88 0.83 6.70 -7.58
CA LEU A 88 0.98 6.42 -9.00
C LEU A 88 -0.13 7.04 -9.85
N ILE A 89 -1.39 6.97 -9.40
CA ILE A 89 -2.51 7.68 -10.07
C ILE A 89 -2.23 9.18 -10.12
N ALA A 90 -1.80 9.78 -9.00
CA ALA A 90 -1.48 11.19 -8.93
C ALA A 90 -0.35 11.58 -9.88
N ALA A 91 0.74 10.80 -9.91
CA ALA A 91 1.86 11.02 -10.82
C ALA A 91 1.41 10.98 -12.29
N LYS A 92 0.54 10.02 -12.66
CA LYS A 92 -0.02 9.91 -14.01
C LYS A 92 -0.92 11.09 -14.36
N MET A 93 -1.79 11.52 -13.45
CA MET A 93 -2.63 12.68 -13.67
C MET A 93 -1.83 13.99 -13.77
N ILE A 94 -0.69 14.09 -13.07
CA ILE A 94 0.26 15.21 -13.21
C ILE A 94 0.93 15.18 -14.59
N GLU A 95 1.42 14.02 -15.03
CA GLU A 95 2.02 13.84 -16.36
C GLU A 95 1.05 14.21 -17.49
N GLU A 96 -0.23 13.90 -17.33
CA GLU A 96 -1.31 14.25 -18.26
C GLU A 96 -1.77 15.71 -18.17
N GLY A 97 -1.20 16.51 -17.26
CA GLY A 97 -1.58 17.92 -17.06
C GLY A 97 -2.98 18.13 -16.47
N LYS A 98 -3.60 17.09 -15.90
CA LYS A 98 -4.94 17.18 -15.29
C LYS A 98 -4.91 17.93 -13.95
N ILE A 99 -3.86 17.73 -13.16
CA ILE A 99 -3.65 18.40 -11.87
C ILE A 99 -2.17 18.74 -11.71
N PHE A 100 -1.84 19.84 -11.03
CA PHE A 100 -0.45 20.25 -10.85
C PHE A 100 0.00 20.05 -9.39
N PRO A 101 1.30 19.81 -9.13
CA PRO A 101 1.82 19.67 -7.76
C PRO A 101 1.45 20.84 -6.84
N GLN A 102 1.39 22.06 -7.38
CA GLN A 102 1.09 23.29 -6.63
C GLN A 102 -0.41 23.64 -6.58
N THR A 103 -1.29 22.78 -7.12
CA THR A 103 -2.74 22.97 -7.02
C THR A 103 -3.13 23.00 -5.54
N LYS A 104 -3.78 24.09 -5.12
CA LYS A 104 -4.21 24.30 -3.74
C LYS A 104 -5.44 23.46 -3.43
N VAL A 105 -5.50 22.88 -2.24
CA VAL A 105 -6.69 22.15 -1.76
C VAL A 105 -7.94 23.01 -1.86
N SER A 106 -7.87 24.26 -1.40
CA SER A 106 -8.98 25.22 -1.42
C SER A 106 -9.51 25.54 -2.82
N SER A 107 -8.69 25.41 -3.87
CA SER A 107 -9.11 25.66 -5.25
C SER A 107 -9.98 24.55 -5.84
N ILE A 108 -9.86 23.32 -5.31
CA ILE A 108 -10.61 22.14 -5.76
C ILE A 108 -11.71 21.74 -4.76
N LEU A 109 -11.43 21.90 -3.48
CA LEU A 109 -12.28 21.56 -2.34
C LEU A 109 -12.51 22.81 -1.47
N PRO A 110 -13.26 23.82 -1.95
CA PRO A 110 -13.38 25.12 -1.29
C PRO A 110 -14.06 25.07 0.09
N SER A 111 -14.77 23.98 0.39
CA SER A 111 -15.38 23.72 1.70
C SER A 111 -14.39 23.33 2.78
N ILE A 112 -13.20 22.85 2.42
CA ILE A 112 -12.14 22.48 3.35
C ILE A 112 -11.28 23.72 3.59
N LYS A 113 -11.28 24.21 4.83
CA LYS A 113 -10.38 25.27 5.29
C LYS A 113 -9.26 24.66 6.12
N THR A 114 -8.06 25.18 5.94
CA THR A 114 -6.89 24.79 6.72
C THR A 114 -6.38 25.99 7.52
N THR A 115 -6.09 25.78 8.80
CA THR A 115 -5.53 26.79 9.70
C THR A 115 -4.25 26.32 10.35
N TYR A 116 -3.36 27.26 10.67
CA TYR A 116 -2.21 27.04 11.54
C TYR A 116 -2.08 28.27 12.44
N ASP A 117 -1.99 28.06 13.75
CA ASP A 117 -2.00 29.13 14.78
C ASP A 117 -3.14 30.13 14.58
N GLY A 118 -4.34 29.62 14.28
CA GLY A 118 -5.56 30.42 14.06
C GLY A 118 -5.59 31.22 12.75
N LYS A 119 -4.57 31.11 11.88
CA LYS A 119 -4.51 31.81 10.59
C LYS A 119 -4.81 30.85 9.45
N SER A 120 -5.56 31.31 8.46
CA SER A 120 -5.84 30.53 7.25
C SER A 120 -4.57 30.35 6.41
N VAL A 121 -4.32 29.13 5.99
CA VAL A 121 -3.11 28.73 5.28
C VAL A 121 -3.46 27.77 4.16
N GLU A 122 -2.67 27.77 3.10
CA GLU A 122 -2.93 26.93 1.93
C GLU A 122 -2.09 25.66 1.96
N VAL A 123 -2.72 24.54 1.66
CA VAL A 123 -2.06 23.24 1.44
C VAL A 123 -2.11 22.93 -0.05
N THR A 124 -1.00 22.44 -0.59
CA THR A 124 -0.89 22.01 -2.00
C THR A 124 -1.05 20.51 -2.15
N PHE A 125 -1.40 20.07 -3.36
CA PHE A 125 -1.53 18.66 -3.71
C PHE A 125 -0.23 17.88 -3.42
N LEU A 126 0.93 18.43 -3.75
CA LEU A 126 2.22 17.79 -3.45
C LEU A 126 2.49 17.66 -1.96
N GLN A 127 2.13 18.68 -1.17
CA GLN A 127 2.30 18.64 0.29
C GLN A 127 1.44 17.55 0.96
N LEU A 128 0.29 17.20 0.37
CA LEU A 128 -0.48 16.04 0.81
C LEU A 128 0.27 14.74 0.50
N LEU A 129 0.69 14.56 -0.76
CA LEU A 129 1.31 13.31 -1.25
C LEU A 129 2.64 12.99 -0.57
N ASN A 130 3.42 14.01 -0.19
CA ASN A 130 4.69 13.84 0.49
C ASN A 130 4.61 13.97 2.03
N HIS A 131 3.40 14.00 2.60
CA HIS A 131 3.17 14.14 4.05
C HIS A 131 3.76 15.41 4.68
N THR A 132 3.90 16.52 3.94
CA THR A 132 4.37 17.81 4.48
C THR A 132 3.26 18.85 4.66
N SER A 133 1.99 18.44 4.62
CA SER A 133 0.83 19.34 4.73
C SER A 133 0.62 19.96 6.11
N GLY A 134 1.20 19.38 7.16
CA GLY A 134 0.90 19.73 8.55
C GLY A 134 -0.36 19.07 9.11
N VAL A 135 -1.06 18.22 8.34
CA VAL A 135 -2.24 17.49 8.82
C VAL A 135 -1.84 16.54 9.95
N PRO A 136 -2.48 16.61 11.14
CA PRO A 136 -2.14 15.76 12.27
C PRO A 136 -2.51 14.28 12.03
N PHE A 137 -1.72 13.34 12.57
CA PHE A 137 -2.02 11.90 12.51
C PHE A 137 -3.41 11.54 13.07
N LYS A 138 -3.81 12.17 14.18
CA LYS A 138 -5.10 11.96 14.87
C LYS A 138 -6.34 12.20 13.99
N THR A 139 -6.19 12.87 12.85
CA THR A 139 -7.29 13.05 11.89
C THR A 139 -7.80 11.73 11.31
N ILE A 140 -7.05 10.63 11.46
CA ILE A 140 -7.51 9.29 11.11
C ILE A 140 -8.80 8.87 11.84
N ASP A 141 -9.05 9.39 13.05
CA ASP A 141 -10.27 9.12 13.82
C ASP A 141 -11.53 9.66 13.12
N MET A 142 -11.39 10.73 12.31
CA MET A 142 -12.47 11.29 11.51
C MET A 142 -12.93 10.34 10.40
N LEU A 143 -12.01 9.47 9.94
CA LEU A 143 -12.26 8.48 8.91
C LEU A 143 -12.93 7.24 9.52
N TYR A 144 -12.37 6.73 10.63
CA TYR A 144 -12.87 5.51 11.28
C TYR A 144 -14.22 5.69 12.00
N SER A 145 -14.58 6.91 12.39
CA SER A 145 -15.89 7.19 12.98
C SER A 145 -17.05 7.08 11.98
N GLN A 146 -16.78 6.95 10.67
CA GLN A 146 -17.79 6.97 9.62
C GLN A 146 -17.59 5.85 8.58
N PRO A 147 -17.48 4.57 9.00
CA PRO A 147 -17.05 3.48 8.11
C PRO A 147 -18.04 3.17 6.97
N GLN A 148 -19.29 3.64 7.09
CA GLN A 148 -20.33 3.46 6.08
C GLN A 148 -20.27 4.51 4.96
N LYS A 149 -19.54 5.62 5.17
CA LYS A 149 -19.46 6.71 4.21
C LYS A 149 -18.32 6.46 3.22
N GLY A 150 -18.60 6.72 1.94
CA GLY A 150 -17.57 6.71 0.91
C GLY A 150 -16.63 7.93 1.01
N LEU A 151 -15.47 7.85 0.35
CA LEU A 151 -14.45 8.90 0.30
C LEU A 151 -15.03 10.31 0.12
N ALA A 152 -15.87 10.50 -0.91
CA ALA A 152 -16.46 11.79 -1.22
C ALA A 152 -17.29 12.37 -0.06
N GLN A 153 -18.07 11.54 0.62
CA GLN A 153 -18.91 11.98 1.74
C GLN A 153 -18.05 12.33 2.96
N VAL A 154 -17.10 11.45 3.32
CA VAL A 154 -16.21 11.67 4.47
C VAL A 154 -15.42 12.97 4.31
N ILE A 155 -14.85 13.20 3.12
CA ILE A 155 -13.99 14.36 2.88
C ILE A 155 -14.79 15.65 2.69
N ASP A 156 -15.94 15.61 1.98
CA ASP A 156 -16.75 16.81 1.76
C ASP A 156 -17.44 17.28 3.07
N ASP A 157 -17.57 16.42 4.08
CA ASP A 157 -18.07 16.76 5.43
C ASP A 157 -17.03 17.51 6.29
N ILE A 158 -15.74 17.38 5.99
CA ILE A 158 -14.68 18.10 6.69
C ILE A 158 -14.72 19.58 6.30
N LYS A 159 -14.90 20.46 7.28
CA LYS A 159 -14.96 21.92 7.05
C LYS A 159 -13.68 22.65 7.44
N LEU A 160 -13.03 22.19 8.50
CA LEU A 160 -11.84 22.82 9.06
C LEU A 160 -10.84 21.76 9.49
N ILE A 161 -9.59 21.96 9.13
CA ILE A 161 -8.45 21.18 9.60
C ILE A 161 -7.46 22.14 10.24
N ASP A 162 -7.26 21.98 11.54
CA ASP A 162 -6.21 22.68 12.26
C ASP A 162 -4.90 21.90 12.15
N LEU A 163 -3.91 22.51 11.52
CA LEU A 163 -2.63 21.91 11.19
C LEU A 163 -1.70 21.95 12.41
N GLN A 164 -0.88 20.90 12.57
CA GLN A 164 0.13 20.83 13.62
C GLN A 164 1.40 21.61 13.27
N THR A 165 1.68 21.79 11.98
CA THR A 165 2.84 22.50 11.47
C THR A 165 2.47 23.30 10.22
N MET A 166 3.30 24.27 9.89
CA MET A 166 3.15 25.04 8.66
C MET A 166 3.39 24.14 7.43
N PRO A 167 2.52 24.19 6.39
CA PRO A 167 2.69 23.38 5.18
C PRO A 167 4.08 23.55 4.55
N GLY A 168 4.71 22.43 4.20
CA GLY A 168 6.04 22.35 3.60
C GLY A 168 7.21 22.35 4.59
N GLN A 169 6.99 22.58 5.89
CA GLN A 169 8.09 22.70 6.86
C GLN A 169 8.53 21.37 7.46
N GLN A 170 7.60 20.43 7.69
CA GLN A 170 7.90 19.16 8.35
C GLN A 170 7.12 18.02 7.74
N HIS A 171 7.77 16.86 7.64
CA HIS A 171 7.10 15.61 7.29
C HIS A 171 6.37 15.04 8.51
N ALA A 172 5.06 14.83 8.38
CA ALA A 172 4.20 14.20 9.38
C ALA A 172 3.21 13.25 8.69
N TYR A 173 3.32 11.96 9.01
CA TYR A 173 2.44 10.95 8.43
C TYR A 173 1.00 11.14 8.89
N ALA A 174 0.06 11.20 7.94
CA ALA A 174 -1.37 11.28 8.22
C ALA A 174 -2.15 10.66 7.06
N THR A 175 -3.08 9.76 7.38
CA THR A 175 -3.92 9.07 6.38
C THR A 175 -4.81 10.05 5.61
N LEU A 176 -5.36 11.05 6.31
CA LEU A 176 -6.25 12.05 5.72
C LEU A 176 -5.62 12.79 4.53
N ASN A 177 -4.28 12.93 4.48
CA ASN A 177 -3.61 13.53 3.33
C ASN A 177 -3.93 12.82 2.03
N TYR A 178 -3.88 11.49 2.03
CA TYR A 178 -4.10 10.68 0.83
C TYR A 178 -5.57 10.65 0.42
N ASP A 179 -6.48 10.75 1.40
CA ASP A 179 -7.92 10.81 1.12
C ASP A 179 -8.31 12.17 0.53
N ILE A 180 -7.76 13.28 1.05
CA ILE A 180 -7.94 14.60 0.44
C ILE A 180 -7.35 14.61 -0.98
N ALA A 181 -6.15 14.07 -1.18
CA ALA A 181 -5.53 13.98 -2.50
C ALA A 181 -6.37 13.16 -3.48
N ALA A 182 -6.87 11.99 -3.05
CA ALA A 182 -7.79 11.17 -3.82
C ALA A 182 -9.06 11.94 -4.19
N ARG A 183 -9.64 12.66 -3.24
CA ARG A 183 -10.85 13.46 -3.47
C ARG A 183 -10.60 14.63 -4.44
N MET A 184 -9.44 15.28 -4.39
CA MET A 184 -9.05 16.29 -5.38
C MET A 184 -8.98 15.70 -6.79
N MET A 185 -8.40 14.50 -6.93
CA MET A 185 -8.35 13.80 -8.21
C MET A 185 -9.74 13.43 -8.74
N GLU A 186 -10.67 13.02 -7.86
CA GLU A 186 -12.07 12.80 -8.26
C GLU A 186 -12.72 14.07 -8.82
N LYS A 187 -12.56 15.20 -8.13
CA LYS A 187 -13.15 16.48 -8.57
C LYS A 187 -12.60 16.96 -9.91
N VAL A 188 -11.30 16.85 -10.12
CA VAL A 188 -10.64 17.29 -11.37
C VAL A 188 -11.00 16.38 -12.55
N SER A 189 -11.10 15.07 -12.32
CA SER A 189 -11.34 14.11 -13.39
C SER A 189 -12.82 13.88 -13.71
N GLY A 190 -13.72 14.19 -12.76
CA GLY A 190 -15.13 13.79 -12.84
C GLY A 190 -15.36 12.29 -12.62
N GLN A 191 -14.32 11.53 -12.24
CA GLN A 191 -14.38 10.09 -12.02
C GLN A 191 -14.29 9.77 -10.52
N SER A 192 -14.89 8.68 -10.07
CA SER A 192 -14.68 8.20 -8.70
C SER A 192 -13.27 7.62 -8.53
N TYR A 193 -12.78 7.54 -7.29
CA TYR A 193 -11.47 6.97 -7.01
C TYR A 193 -11.37 5.51 -7.47
N GLN A 194 -12.45 4.74 -7.37
CA GLN A 194 -12.50 3.36 -7.89
C GLN A 194 -12.36 3.33 -9.42
N GLN A 195 -12.94 4.29 -10.14
CA GLN A 195 -12.77 4.42 -11.60
C GLN A 195 -11.33 4.81 -11.96
N LEU A 196 -10.73 5.74 -11.21
CA LEU A 196 -9.31 6.09 -11.38
C LEU A 196 -8.41 4.88 -11.13
N LEU A 197 -8.64 4.12 -10.06
CA LEU A 197 -7.88 2.91 -9.75
C LEU A 197 -7.98 1.87 -10.88
N ARG A 198 -9.17 1.63 -11.41
CA ARG A 198 -9.36 0.73 -12.56
C ARG A 198 -8.59 1.22 -13.78
N THR A 199 -8.67 2.51 -14.07
CA THR A 199 -8.08 3.14 -15.27
C THR A 199 -6.56 3.10 -15.26
N TYR A 200 -5.94 3.55 -14.17
CA TYR A 200 -4.48 3.71 -14.11
C TYR A 200 -3.75 2.47 -13.60
N ILE A 201 -4.42 1.61 -12.82
CA ILE A 201 -3.79 0.44 -12.18
C ILE A 201 -4.34 -0.86 -12.78
N CYS A 202 -5.61 -1.21 -12.49
CA CYS A 202 -6.09 -2.58 -12.73
C CYS A 202 -6.13 -2.99 -14.21
N CYS A 203 -6.53 -2.10 -15.12
CA CYS A 203 -6.58 -2.40 -16.55
C CYS A 203 -5.20 -2.35 -17.22
N ARG A 204 -4.19 -1.76 -16.56
CA ARG A 204 -2.87 -1.50 -17.15
C ARG A 204 -1.81 -2.54 -16.78
N TYR A 205 -1.93 -3.16 -15.61
CA TYR A 205 -0.92 -4.08 -15.06
C TYR A 205 -1.42 -5.53 -14.92
N ARG A 206 -2.38 -5.94 -15.76
CA ARG A 206 -2.77 -7.34 -15.94
C ARG A 206 -1.82 -8.09 -16.86
#